data_AF-A0A3B9BQB7-F1
#
_entry.id   AF-A0A3B9BQB7-F1
#
_cell.length_a   1.000
_cell.length_b   1.000
_cell.length_c   1.000
_cell.angle_alpha   90.00
_cell.angle_beta   90.00
_cell.angle_gamma   90.00
#
_symmetry.space_group_name_H-M   'P 1'
#
loop_
_entity.id
_entity.type
_entity.pdbx_description
1 polymer ?
#
loop_
_entity_poly.entity_id
_entity_poly.type
_entity_poly.pdbx_seq_one_letter_code
_entity_poly.pdbx_strand_id
1 'polypeptide(L)'
;ETRGFSETRLLTHWAEIAGPSIAKIAHPVKVSYTRRGMGATLTLLTTGANAPMLQMQLPQIKERVNATYGYAAISHLHVTQTSPTGFTERQFNSSAQQPKIRKLAPKEKAAVKSTVSNVSDETLRAALATLGENILTKPQK
;
A
#
# COMPACT_ATOMS: atom_id res chain seq x y z
N GLU A 1 -24.45 1.08 -0.19
CA GLU A 1 -23.12 1.65 -0.56
C GLU A 1 -22.19 0.64 -1.26
N THR A 2 -22.55 0.09 -2.43
CA THR A 2 -21.81 -1.04 -3.05
C THR A 2 -20.49 -0.64 -3.74
N ARG A 3 -20.32 0.63 -4.11
CA ARG A 3 -19.25 1.08 -5.02
C ARG A 3 -17.86 1.13 -4.37
N GLY A 4 -17.76 1.56 -3.12
CA GLY A 4 -16.48 1.62 -2.39
C GLY A 4 -15.91 0.23 -2.09
N PHE A 5 -16.79 -0.74 -1.80
CA PHE A 5 -16.39 -2.11 -1.49
C PHE A 5 -15.73 -2.81 -2.69
N SER A 6 -16.25 -2.60 -3.90
CA SER A 6 -15.65 -3.18 -5.11
C SER A 6 -14.32 -2.55 -5.47
N GLU A 7 -14.11 -1.27 -5.17
CA GLU A 7 -12.81 -0.60 -5.33
C GLU A 7 -11.77 -1.19 -4.38
N THR A 8 -12.13 -1.41 -3.11
CA THR A 8 -11.26 -2.06 -2.12
C THR A 8 -10.89 -3.48 -2.55
N ARG A 9 -11.85 -4.29 -3.01
CA ARG A 9 -11.58 -5.67 -3.43
C ARG A 9 -10.58 -5.76 -4.58
N LEU A 10 -10.68 -4.84 -5.55
CA LEU A 10 -9.77 -4.79 -6.69
C LEU A 10 -8.34 -4.43 -6.27
N LEU A 11 -8.18 -3.55 -5.28
CA LEU A 11 -6.89 -3.18 -4.70
C LEU A 11 -6.28 -4.32 -3.86
N THR A 12 -7.10 -5.03 -3.07
CA THR A 12 -6.60 -6.09 -2.17
C THR A 12 -6.30 -7.40 -2.91
N HIS A 13 -7.05 -7.74 -3.96
CA HIS A 13 -6.97 -9.04 -4.64
C HIS A 13 -6.58 -8.94 -6.13
N TRP A 14 -5.79 -7.92 -6.50
CA TRP A 14 -5.41 -7.69 -7.90
C TRP A 14 -4.75 -8.88 -8.58
N ALA A 15 -3.89 -9.62 -7.87
CA ALA A 15 -3.17 -10.77 -8.43
C ALA A 15 -4.10 -11.91 -8.85
N GLU A 16 -5.20 -12.12 -8.12
CA GLU A 16 -6.23 -13.12 -8.46
C GLU A 16 -7.02 -12.67 -9.69
N ILE A 17 -7.38 -11.38 -9.74
CA ILE A 17 -8.24 -10.80 -10.79
C ILE A 17 -7.48 -10.70 -12.13
N ALA A 18 -6.35 -9.99 -12.15
CA ALA A 18 -5.58 -9.72 -13.36
C ALA A 18 -4.59 -10.85 -13.70
N GLY A 19 -4.29 -11.72 -12.74
CA GLY A 19 -3.36 -12.83 -12.87
C GLY A 19 -1.94 -12.47 -12.45
N PRO A 20 -1.13 -13.46 -12.04
CA PRO A 20 0.18 -13.24 -11.41
C PRO A 20 1.19 -12.56 -12.34
N SER A 21 1.12 -12.79 -13.65
CA SER A 21 2.03 -12.15 -14.62
C SER A 21 1.75 -10.65 -14.77
N ILE A 22 0.47 -10.26 -14.84
CA ILE A 22 0.07 -8.84 -14.96
C ILE A 22 0.30 -8.12 -13.65
N ALA A 23 -0.05 -8.74 -12.53
CA ALA A 23 0.13 -8.16 -11.20
C ALA A 23 1.60 -7.93 -10.79
N LYS A 24 2.56 -8.55 -11.48
CA LYS A 24 4.00 -8.26 -11.30
C LYS A 24 4.45 -6.99 -12.01
N ILE A 25 3.77 -6.59 -13.08
CA ILE A 25 4.19 -5.48 -13.95
C ILE A 25 3.29 -4.25 -13.83
N ALA A 26 2.03 -4.45 -13.41
CA ALA A 26 1.05 -3.38 -13.29
C ALA A 26 0.17 -3.55 -12.06
N HIS A 27 -0.15 -2.42 -11.42
CA HIS A 27 -0.98 -2.35 -10.22
C HIS A 27 -2.12 -1.34 -10.38
N PRO A 28 -3.30 -1.61 -9.83
CA PRO A 28 -4.41 -0.68 -9.85
C PRO A 28 -4.18 0.44 -8.85
N VAL A 29 -4.36 1.69 -9.29
CA VAL A 29 -4.18 2.87 -8.43
C VAL A 29 -5.52 3.41 -7.95
N LYS A 30 -6.45 3.58 -8.89
CA LYS A 30 -7.77 4.13 -8.60
C LYS A 30 -8.79 3.69 -9.62
N VAL A 31 -10.04 3.70 -9.21
CA VAL A 31 -11.19 3.59 -10.10
C VAL A 31 -11.90 4.94 -10.07
N SER A 32 -12.02 5.61 -11.21
CA SER A 32 -12.69 6.92 -11.31
C SER A 32 -14.03 6.75 -12.01
N TYR A 33 -15.10 7.11 -11.33
CA TYR A 33 -16.47 7.04 -11.86
C TYR A 33 -16.86 8.39 -12.44
N THR A 34 -17.32 8.42 -13.69
CA THR A 34 -17.86 9.65 -14.28
C THR A 34 -19.24 9.95 -13.69
N ARG A 35 -19.50 11.22 -13.38
CA ARG A 35 -20.81 11.67 -12.85
C ARG A 35 -21.92 11.67 -13.92
N ARG A 36 -21.55 11.62 -15.21
CA ARG A 36 -22.49 11.88 -16.32
C ARG A 36 -22.43 10.85 -17.45
N GLY A 37 -21.98 9.63 -17.16
CA GLY A 37 -21.88 8.53 -18.14
C GLY A 37 -21.94 7.15 -17.50
N MET A 38 -22.03 6.10 -18.33
CA MET A 38 -22.04 4.71 -17.87
C MET A 38 -20.62 4.14 -17.81
N GLY A 39 -20.28 3.62 -16.62
CA GLY A 39 -19.05 2.87 -16.36
C GLY A 39 -17.91 3.70 -15.75
N ALA A 40 -16.87 2.99 -15.34
CA ALA A 40 -15.73 3.56 -14.62
C ALA A 40 -14.43 3.46 -15.42
N THR A 41 -13.47 4.30 -15.04
CA THR A 41 -12.11 4.28 -15.57
C THR A 41 -11.17 3.67 -14.55
N LEU A 42 -10.57 2.52 -14.86
CA LEU A 42 -9.53 1.91 -14.03
C LEU A 42 -8.17 2.49 -14.44
N THR A 43 -7.44 3.06 -13.48
CA THR A 43 -6.08 3.53 -13.70
C THR A 43 -5.08 2.48 -13.23
N LEU A 44 -4.21 2.01 -14.13
CA LEU A 44 -3.15 1.06 -13.86
C LEU A 44 -1.79 1.75 -13.90
N LEU A 45 -0.99 1.57 -12.86
CA LEU A 45 0.41 1.99 -12.81
C LEU A 45 1.31 0.86 -13.27
N THR A 46 2.20 1.16 -14.19
CA THR A 46 3.22 0.24 -14.70
C THR A 46 4.58 0.92 -14.78
N THR A 47 5.64 0.13 -14.90
CA THR A 47 6.95 0.66 -15.31
C THR A 47 6.94 1.01 -16.80
N GLY A 48 7.71 2.04 -17.20
CA GLY A 48 7.74 2.54 -18.58
C GLY A 48 8.09 1.46 -19.61
N ALA A 49 8.99 0.53 -19.27
CA ALA A 49 9.40 -0.57 -20.16
C ALA A 49 8.26 -1.56 -20.49
N ASN A 50 7.31 -1.75 -19.56
CA ASN A 50 6.22 -2.73 -19.71
C ASN A 50 4.93 -2.11 -20.29
N ALA A 51 4.87 -0.78 -20.39
CA ALA A 51 3.68 -0.07 -20.86
C ALA A 51 3.16 -0.46 -22.26
N PRO A 52 3.99 -0.66 -23.30
CA PRO A 52 3.47 -1.05 -24.62
C PRO A 52 2.85 -2.46 -24.60
N MET A 53 3.49 -3.40 -23.89
CA MET A 53 2.95 -4.75 -23.71
C MET A 53 1.62 -4.71 -22.95
N LEU A 54 1.55 -3.95 -21.85
CA LEU A 54 0.34 -3.81 -21.06
C LEU A 54 -0.81 -3.20 -21.88
N GLN A 55 -0.51 -2.22 -22.74
CA GLN A 55 -1.51 -1.60 -23.62
C GLN A 55 -2.18 -2.61 -24.55
N MET A 56 -1.42 -3.55 -25.12
CA MET A 56 -2.00 -4.64 -25.94
C MET A 56 -2.88 -5.59 -25.12
N GLN A 57 -2.60 -5.72 -23.83
CA GLN A 57 -3.34 -6.61 -22.92
C GLN A 57 -4.54 -5.94 -22.25
N LEU A 58 -4.76 -4.64 -22.44
CA LEU A 58 -5.91 -3.91 -21.89
C LEU A 58 -7.28 -4.55 -22.14
N PRO A 59 -7.63 -5.05 -23.35
CA PRO A 59 -8.93 -5.70 -23.56
C PRO A 59 -9.08 -6.93 -22.67
N GLN A 60 -8.06 -7.79 -22.60
CA GLN A 60 -8.07 -8.98 -21.74
C GLN A 60 -8.17 -8.60 -20.25
N ILE A 61 -7.44 -7.58 -19.82
CA ILE A 61 -7.50 -7.09 -18.43
C ILE A 61 -8.91 -6.56 -18.12
N LYS A 62 -9.52 -5.80 -19.05
CA LYS A 62 -10.89 -5.29 -18.92
C LYS A 62 -11.90 -6.43 -18.73
N GLU A 63 -11.80 -7.48 -19.53
CA GLU A 63 -12.69 -8.64 -19.45
C GLU A 63 -12.56 -9.35 -18.10
N ARG A 64 -11.32 -9.63 -17.65
CA ARG A 64 -11.06 -10.27 -16.36
C ARG A 64 -11.59 -9.45 -15.19
N VAL A 65 -11.40 -8.13 -15.23
CA VAL A 65 -11.91 -7.24 -14.21
C VAL A 65 -13.44 -7.24 -14.22
N ASN A 66 -14.07 -7.03 -15.37
CA ASN A 66 -15.54 -7.02 -15.48
C ASN A 66 -16.18 -8.37 -15.11
N ALA A 67 -15.52 -9.50 -15.39
CA ALA A 67 -15.96 -10.82 -14.94
C ALA A 67 -16.03 -10.92 -13.40
N THR A 68 -15.13 -10.25 -12.68
CA THR A 68 -15.17 -10.19 -11.20
C THR A 68 -16.36 -9.37 -10.69
N TYR A 69 -16.80 -8.37 -11.44
CA TYR A 69 -17.99 -7.59 -11.12
C TYR A 69 -19.30 -8.28 -11.53
N GLY A 70 -19.25 -9.19 -12.51
CA GLY A 70 -20.45 -9.82 -13.09
C GLY A 70 -21.22 -8.90 -14.05
N TYR A 71 -20.70 -7.71 -14.37
CA TYR A 71 -21.26 -6.76 -15.32
C TYR A 71 -20.15 -5.85 -15.87
N ALA A 72 -20.45 -5.07 -16.92
CA ALA A 72 -19.51 -4.13 -17.53
C ALA A 72 -19.25 -2.89 -16.65
N ALA A 73 -18.55 -3.08 -15.52
CA ALA A 73 -18.26 -2.02 -14.55
C ALA A 73 -17.21 -1.02 -15.05
N ILE A 74 -16.18 -1.52 -15.74
CA ILE A 74 -15.07 -0.74 -16.27
C ILE A 74 -15.27 -0.54 -17.77
N SER A 75 -15.40 0.72 -18.17
CA SER A 75 -15.52 1.11 -19.58
C SER A 75 -14.17 1.41 -20.20
N HIS A 76 -13.29 2.08 -19.44
CA HIS A 76 -12.00 2.57 -19.91
C HIS A 76 -10.87 2.13 -18.99
N LEU A 77 -9.71 1.81 -19.55
CA LEU A 77 -8.48 1.62 -18.79
C LEU A 77 -7.48 2.70 -19.17
N HIS A 78 -6.87 3.32 -18.17
CA HIS A 78 -5.82 4.30 -18.34
C HIS A 78 -4.53 3.74 -17.75
N VAL A 79 -3.49 3.61 -18.58
CA VAL A 79 -2.16 3.23 -18.13
C VAL A 79 -1.37 4.48 -17.79
N THR A 80 -0.90 4.57 -16.54
CA THR A 80 0.03 5.60 -16.09
C THR A 80 1.40 4.97 -15.82
N GLN A 81 2.46 5.72 -16.10
CA GLN A 81 3.83 5.27 -15.90
C GLN A 81 4.42 5.98 -14.69
N THR A 82 5.09 5.24 -13.81
CA THR A 82 5.97 5.88 -12.83
C THR A 82 7.19 6.47 -13.55
N SER A 83 7.61 7.66 -13.15
CA SER A 83 8.85 8.25 -13.67
C SER A 83 10.04 7.30 -13.44
N PRO A 84 11.00 7.23 -14.38
CA PRO A 84 12.17 6.35 -14.29
C PRO A 84 13.09 6.68 -13.10
N THR A 85 12.93 7.84 -12.49
CA THR A 85 13.77 8.35 -11.39
C THR A 85 12.87 8.72 -10.20
N GLY A 86 12.81 7.84 -9.18
CA GLY A 86 12.28 8.24 -7.86
C GLY A 86 11.49 7.20 -7.07
N PHE A 87 11.12 6.05 -7.66
CA PHE A 87 10.36 4.99 -6.97
C PHE A 87 10.97 3.60 -7.11
N THR A 88 12.28 3.52 -7.31
CA THR A 88 12.99 2.28 -7.04
C THR A 88 12.87 2.03 -5.52
N GLU A 89 12.26 0.91 -5.14
CA GLU A 89 12.23 0.40 -3.76
C GLU A 89 11.08 0.83 -2.83
N ARG A 90 9.84 0.81 -3.34
CA ARG A 90 8.76 0.31 -2.48
C ARG A 90 7.95 -0.71 -3.25
N GLN A 91 8.43 -1.95 -3.21
CA GLN A 91 7.61 -3.10 -3.57
C GLN A 91 6.31 -2.98 -2.77
N PHE A 92 5.22 -2.62 -3.45
CA PHE A 92 3.86 -2.76 -2.96
C PHE A 92 3.52 -4.26 -2.98
N ASN A 93 4.26 -5.02 -2.19
CA ASN A 93 3.85 -6.35 -1.79
C ASN A 93 2.61 -6.12 -0.92
N SER A 94 1.44 -6.56 -1.38
CA SER A 94 0.22 -6.59 -0.55
C SER A 94 0.37 -7.53 0.66
N SER A 95 1.47 -8.29 0.73
CA SER A 95 2.10 -8.69 1.97
C SER A 95 3.00 -7.57 2.48
N ALA A 96 2.39 -6.45 2.89
CA ALA A 96 3.08 -5.48 3.72
C ALA A 96 3.41 -6.23 5.02
N GLN A 97 4.62 -6.78 5.10
CA GLN A 97 5.22 -7.10 6.38
C GLN A 97 5.13 -5.81 7.19
N GLN A 98 4.21 -5.79 8.14
CA GLN A 98 4.11 -4.72 9.13
C GLN A 98 5.55 -4.44 9.58
N PRO A 99 5.98 -3.16 9.64
CA PRO A 99 7.28 -2.83 10.15
C PRO A 99 7.40 -3.55 11.49
N LYS A 100 8.31 -4.53 11.55
CA LYS A 100 8.46 -5.42 12.69
C LYS A 100 8.99 -4.53 13.79
N ILE A 101 8.08 -3.97 14.59
CA ILE A 101 8.42 -3.10 15.72
C ILE A 101 9.41 -3.93 16.55
N ARG A 102 10.67 -3.48 16.61
CA ARG A 102 11.69 -4.17 17.40
C ARG A 102 11.19 -4.19 18.83
N LYS A 103 10.91 -5.38 19.38
CA LYS A 103 10.60 -5.52 20.79
C LYS A 103 11.85 -5.14 21.58
N LEU A 104 11.74 -4.14 22.46
CA LEU A 104 12.86 -3.67 23.26
C LEU A 104 13.40 -4.81 24.14
N ALA A 105 14.71 -5.05 24.10
CA ALA A 105 15.34 -6.04 24.94
C ALA A 105 15.24 -5.63 26.43
N PRO A 106 15.11 -6.58 27.37
CA PRO A 106 14.90 -6.27 28.79
C PRO A 106 16.03 -5.43 29.42
N LYS A 107 17.26 -5.53 28.87
CA LYS A 107 18.41 -4.75 29.30
C LYS A 107 18.28 -3.26 28.97
N GLU A 108 17.60 -2.91 27.88
CA GLU A 108 17.42 -1.52 27.45
C GLU A 108 16.29 -0.82 28.21
N LYS A 109 15.22 -1.56 28.56
CA LYS A 109 14.19 -1.06 29.50
C LYS A 109 14.78 -0.74 30.88
N ALA A 110 15.71 -1.56 31.36
CA ALA A 110 16.38 -1.32 32.65
C ALA A 110 17.27 -0.07 32.62
N ALA A 111 17.98 0.17 31.51
CA ALA A 111 18.80 1.36 31.32
C ALA A 111 17.97 2.65 31.33
N VAL A 112 16.84 2.68 30.61
CA VAL A 112 15.92 3.83 30.63
C VAL A 112 15.40 4.06 32.05
N LYS A 113 15.02 3.00 32.77
CA LYS A 113 14.50 3.13 34.14
C LYS A 113 15.54 3.68 35.12
N SER A 114 16.81 3.28 35.01
CA SER A 114 17.89 3.86 35.82
C SER A 114 18.15 5.33 35.50
N THR A 115 18.12 5.74 34.23
CA THR A 115 18.38 7.14 33.84
C THR A 115 17.30 8.12 34.35
N VAL A 116 16.05 7.68 34.44
CA VAL A 116 14.94 8.54 34.92
C VAL A 116 14.68 8.38 36.43
N SER A 117 15.49 7.59 37.14
CA SER A 117 15.31 7.36 38.59
C SER A 117 15.63 8.60 39.45
N ASN A 118 16.38 9.56 38.93
CA ASN A 118 16.77 10.79 39.64
C ASN A 118 15.76 11.95 39.45
N VAL A 119 14.60 11.70 38.85
CA VAL A 119 13.57 12.71 38.62
C VAL A 119 12.56 12.64 39.75
N SER A 120 12.46 13.71 40.55
CA SER A 120 11.59 13.79 41.73
C SER A 120 10.10 13.88 41.40
N ASP A 121 9.74 14.32 40.19
CA ASP A 121 8.36 14.41 39.73
C ASP A 121 7.92 13.11 39.05
N GLU A 122 6.92 12.44 39.60
CA GLU A 122 6.42 11.14 39.14
C GLU A 122 5.83 11.18 37.72
N THR A 123 5.13 12.27 37.40
CA THR A 123 4.50 12.52 36.10
C THR A 123 5.56 12.73 35.02
N LEU A 124 6.56 13.57 35.32
CA LEU A 124 7.68 13.82 34.41
C LEU A 124 8.52 12.56 34.21
N ARG A 125 8.73 11.77 35.26
CA ARG A 125 9.45 10.50 35.20
C ARG A 125 8.74 9.47 34.29
N ALA A 126 7.42 9.37 34.38
CA ALA A 126 6.64 8.49 33.51
C ALA A 126 6.70 8.93 32.03
N ALA A 127 6.61 10.24 31.77
CA ALA A 127 6.70 10.80 30.43
C ALA A 127 8.09 10.56 29.80
N LEU A 128 9.16 10.76 30.57
CA LEU A 128 10.54 10.55 30.12
C LEU A 128 10.87 9.07 29.87
N ALA A 129 10.36 8.16 30.70
CA ALA A 129 10.50 6.72 30.45
C ALA A 129 9.82 6.29 29.14
N THR A 130 8.58 6.78 28.92
CA THR A 130 7.82 6.52 27.70
C THR A 130 8.52 7.08 26.47
N LEU A 131 9.11 8.26 26.56
CA LEU A 131 9.90 8.85 25.47
C LEU A 131 11.16 8.03 25.17
N GLY A 132 11.88 7.59 26.19
CA GLY A 132 13.08 6.75 26.05
C GLY A 132 12.81 5.42 25.34
N GLU A 133 11.71 4.74 25.69
CA GLU A 133 11.28 3.51 25.02
C GLU A 133 10.90 3.76 23.54
N ASN A 134 10.26 4.90 23.23
CA ASN A 134 9.88 5.27 21.86
C ASN A 134 11.08 5.66 20.98
N ILE A 135 12.12 6.29 21.53
CA ILE A 135 13.33 6.61 20.78
C ILE A 135 14.11 5.33 20.42
N LEU A 136 14.22 4.39 21.35
CA LEU A 136 14.96 3.13 21.14
C LEU A 136 14.23 2.15 20.21
N THR A 137 12.91 2.19 20.15
CA THR A 137 12.10 1.34 19.23
C THR A 137 12.03 1.90 17.81
N LYS A 138 12.42 3.16 17.59
CA LYS A 138 12.37 3.80 16.28
C LYS A 138 13.64 3.44 15.48
N PRO A 139 13.51 2.88 14.26
CA PRO A 139 14.68 2.62 13.43
C PRO A 139 15.34 3.96 13.05
N GLN A 140 16.61 4.13 13.43
CA GLN A 140 17.46 5.19 12.90
C GLN A 140 17.60 4.94 11.38
N LYS A 141 17.38 5.99 10.59
CA LYS A 141 17.37 5.95 9.14
C LYS A 141 18.79 6.04 8.58
#